data_AF-A0A7Y2P4W9-F1
#
_entry.id   AF-A0A7Y2P4W9-F1
#
_cell.length_a   1.000
_cell.length_b   1.000
_cell.length_c   1.000
_cell.angle_alpha   90.00
_cell.angle_beta   90.00
_cell.angle_gamma   90.00
#
_symmetry.space_group_name_H-M   'P 1'
#
loop_
_entity.id
_entity.type
_entity.pdbx_description
1 polymer ?
#
loop_
_entity_poly.entity_id
_entity_poly.type
_entity_poly.pdbx_seq_one_letter_code
_entity_poly.pdbx_strand_id
1 'polypeptide(L)'
;VKYIRPPYGRFNLSVRKLLNKSNLKVVMWNLVTYDYKNHWEKVKFAVDNYLRNNSIIVLHDSNKSEEIIIDSIKYIVDAATARGFEFGEPEECLK
;
A
#
# COMPACT_ATOMS: atom_id res chain seq x y z
N VAL A 1 -18.73 -0.05 -4.41
CA VAL A 1 -17.43 0.25 -3.75
C VAL A 1 -17.42 -0.43 -2.39
N LYS A 2 -16.44 -1.32 -2.11
CA LYS A 2 -16.34 -2.09 -0.86
C LYS A 2 -15.34 -1.50 0.14
N TYR A 3 -14.26 -0.92 -0.39
CA TYR A 3 -13.15 -0.39 0.38
C TYR A 3 -13.00 1.12 0.18
N ILE A 4 -12.48 1.80 1.21
CA ILE A 4 -12.10 3.20 1.14
C ILE A 4 -10.76 3.43 1.83
N ARG A 5 -9.95 4.32 1.25
CA ARG A 5 -8.71 4.81 1.84
C ARG A 5 -8.78 6.34 1.93
N PRO A 6 -8.89 6.91 3.14
CA PRO A 6 -8.95 8.36 3.29
C PRO A 6 -7.68 9.03 2.75
N PRO A 7 -7.79 10.18 2.06
CA PRO A 7 -6.63 10.94 1.63
C PRO A 7 -5.67 11.21 2.78
N TYR A 8 -4.37 11.00 2.55
CA TYR A 8 -3.31 11.14 3.56
C TYR A 8 -3.51 10.26 4.82
N GLY A 9 -4.39 9.27 4.77
CA GLY A 9 -4.75 8.44 5.92
C GLY A 9 -5.52 9.19 7.02
N ARG A 10 -6.05 10.38 6.71
CA ARG A 10 -6.69 11.25 7.71
C ARG A 10 -8.20 11.04 7.72
N PHE A 11 -8.73 10.66 8.87
CA PHE A 11 -10.17 10.59 9.12
C PHE A 11 -10.45 10.77 10.63
N ASN A 12 -11.66 11.21 10.96
CA ASN A 12 -12.08 11.40 12.35
C ASN A 12 -13.20 10.42 12.72
N LEU A 13 -13.64 10.47 13.98
CA LEU A 13 -14.70 9.60 14.50
C LEU A 13 -16.02 9.75 13.72
N SER A 14 -16.36 10.97 13.30
CA SER A 14 -17.58 11.24 12.53
C SER A 14 -17.52 10.58 11.14
N VAL A 15 -16.39 10.71 10.43
CA VAL A 15 -16.16 10.03 9.15
C VAL A 15 -16.20 8.53 9.34
N ARG A 16 -15.53 7.97 10.35
CA ARG A 16 -15.57 6.53 10.64
C ARG A 16 -17.00 6.03 10.85
N LYS A 17 -17.82 6.78 11.59
CA LYS A 17 -19.23 6.43 11.84
C LYS A 17 -20.04 6.42 10.54
N LEU A 18 -19.81 7.37 9.65
CA LEU A 18 -20.45 7.42 8.33
C LEU A 18 -20.04 6.22 7.46
N LEU A 19 -18.74 5.91 7.40
CA LEU A 19 -18.22 4.79 6.62
C LEU A 19 -18.79 3.44 7.09
N ASN A 20 -18.88 3.25 8.41
CA ASN A 20 -19.50 2.06 8.98
C ASN A 20 -20.99 1.94 8.59
N LYS A 21 -21.76 3.04 8.62
CA LYS A 21 -23.17 3.04 8.20
C LYS A 21 -23.34 2.72 6.71
N SER A 22 -22.36 3.07 5.90
CA SER A 22 -22.35 2.79 4.46
C SER A 22 -21.76 1.42 4.11
N ASN A 23 -21.46 0.57 5.10
CA ASN A 23 -20.79 -0.72 4.91
C ASN A 23 -19.47 -0.63 4.12
N LEU A 24 -18.74 0.50 4.26
CA LEU A 24 -17.44 0.71 3.65
C LEU A 24 -16.33 0.35 4.63
N LYS A 25 -15.41 -0.52 4.21
CA LYS A 25 -14.26 -0.92 5.04
C LYS A 25 -13.07 0.01 4.77
N VAL A 26 -12.51 0.59 5.82
CA VAL A 26 -11.29 1.41 5.72
C VAL A 26 -10.07 0.50 5.54
N VAL A 27 -9.31 0.71 4.47
CA VAL A 27 -8.06 -0.01 4.20
C VAL A 27 -6.90 0.97 4.19
N MET A 28 -6.06 0.89 5.22
CA MET A 28 -4.83 1.67 5.32
C MET A 28 -3.67 0.93 4.63
N TRP A 29 -2.45 1.25 5.01
CA TRP A 29 -1.23 0.59 4.57
C TRP A 29 -0.30 0.47 5.77
N ASN A 30 0.59 -0.49 5.74
CA ASN A 30 1.65 -0.65 6.74
C ASN A 30 3.06 -0.61 6.12
N LEU A 31 3.16 -0.52 4.78
CA LEU A 31 4.41 -0.30 4.06
C LEU A 31 4.25 0.86 3.07
N VAL A 32 4.99 1.95 3.31
CA VAL A 32 5.09 3.12 2.42
C VAL A 32 6.40 3.05 1.64
N THR A 33 6.30 3.03 0.32
CA THR A 33 7.46 2.92 -0.59
C THR A 33 8.15 4.25 -0.87
N TYR A 34 7.44 5.37 -0.63
CA TYR A 34 7.87 6.72 -1.03
C TYR A 34 8.08 6.91 -2.54
N ASP A 35 7.44 6.07 -3.36
CA ASP A 35 7.48 6.11 -4.82
C ASP A 35 7.15 7.50 -5.41
N TYR A 36 6.22 8.24 -4.79
CA TYR A 36 5.86 9.62 -5.16
C TYR A 36 7.00 10.65 -5.00
N LYS A 37 8.17 10.25 -4.50
CA LYS A 37 9.41 11.04 -4.49
C LYS A 37 10.29 10.80 -5.71
N ASN A 38 9.87 9.91 -6.62
CA ASN A 38 10.63 9.48 -7.79
C ASN A 38 12.09 9.10 -7.47
N HIS A 39 12.30 8.38 -6.36
CA HIS A 39 13.63 8.04 -5.88
C HIS A 39 13.76 6.54 -5.62
N TRP A 40 14.33 5.84 -6.59
CA TRP A 40 14.39 4.37 -6.63
C TRP A 40 14.93 3.72 -5.35
N GLU A 41 16.01 4.26 -4.79
CA GLU A 41 16.64 3.71 -3.59
C GLU A 41 15.73 3.71 -2.37
N LYS A 42 14.76 4.63 -2.28
CA LYS A 42 13.80 4.66 -1.17
C LYS A 42 12.81 3.51 -1.26
N VAL A 43 12.39 3.15 -2.47
CA VAL A 43 11.51 2.01 -2.70
C VAL A 43 12.23 0.73 -2.29
N LYS A 44 13.45 0.51 -2.80
CA LYS A 44 14.26 -0.67 -2.43
C LYS A 44 14.48 -0.75 -0.92
N PHE A 45 14.92 0.34 -0.30
CA PHE A 45 15.10 0.40 1.15
C PHE A 45 13.83 0.04 1.91
N ALA A 46 12.68 0.58 1.50
CA ALA A 46 11.40 0.30 2.15
C ALA A 46 11.01 -1.18 2.03
N VAL A 47 11.19 -1.76 0.84
CA VAL A 47 10.88 -3.17 0.57
C VAL A 47 11.82 -4.10 1.32
N ASP A 48 13.12 -3.89 1.23
CA ASP A 48 14.13 -4.77 1.84
C ASP A 48 14.01 -4.85 3.35
N ASN A 49 13.71 -3.72 4.01
CA ASN A 49 13.71 -3.63 5.46
C ASN A 49 12.34 -3.86 6.10
N TYR A 50 11.23 -3.61 5.38
CA TYR A 50 9.89 -3.60 6.00
C TYR A 50 8.87 -4.52 5.34
N LEU A 51 9.18 -5.15 4.19
CA LEU A 51 8.29 -6.14 3.58
C LEU A 51 8.17 -7.38 4.49
N ARG A 52 6.93 -7.73 4.84
CA ARG A 52 6.61 -8.87 5.70
C ARG A 52 5.25 -9.47 5.33
N ASN A 53 4.93 -10.62 5.91
CA ASN A 53 3.62 -11.21 5.75
C ASN A 53 2.50 -10.23 6.18
N ASN A 54 1.39 -10.20 5.44
CA ASN A 54 0.29 -9.24 5.59
C ASN A 54 0.70 -7.77 5.39
N SER A 55 1.78 -7.49 4.65
CA SER A 55 2.10 -6.12 4.23
C SER A 55 1.03 -5.60 3.26
N ILE A 56 0.40 -4.48 3.59
CA ILE A 56 -0.40 -3.67 2.66
C ILE A 56 0.50 -2.54 2.17
N ILE A 57 0.99 -2.71 0.95
CA ILE A 57 1.92 -1.79 0.28
C ILE A 57 1.13 -0.67 -0.39
N VAL A 58 1.59 0.59 -0.23
CA VAL A 58 1.04 1.72 -0.99
C VAL A 58 2.02 2.18 -2.07
N LEU A 59 1.48 2.31 -3.27
CA LEU A 59 2.10 2.88 -4.48
C LEU A 59 1.12 3.91 -5.05
N HIS A 60 1.63 4.86 -5.82
CA HIS A 60 0.89 5.95 -6.42
C HIS A 60 1.13 5.94 -7.93
N ASP A 61 0.07 5.75 -8.71
CA ASP A 61 0.12 5.93 -10.16
C ASP A 61 -0.08 7.43 -10.46
N SER A 62 1.02 8.13 -10.70
CA SER A 62 1.00 9.56 -10.99
C SER A 62 2.27 9.97 -11.73
N ASN A 63 2.27 11.14 -12.37
CA ASN A 63 3.46 11.72 -13.02
C ASN A 63 4.65 11.88 -12.05
N LYS A 64 4.44 11.85 -10.73
CA LYS A 64 5.51 11.93 -9.73
C LYS A 64 6.29 10.63 -9.53
N SER A 65 5.83 9.53 -10.09
CA SER A 65 6.44 8.20 -9.96
C SER A 65 6.67 7.53 -11.31
N GLU A 66 6.37 8.23 -12.41
CA GLU A 66 6.32 7.66 -13.77
C GLU A 66 7.62 6.96 -14.18
N GLU A 67 8.78 7.50 -13.78
CA GLU A 67 10.09 6.94 -14.15
C GLU A 67 10.42 5.64 -13.41
N ILE A 68 9.83 5.40 -12.23
CA ILE A 68 10.21 4.28 -11.35
C ILE A 68 9.08 3.31 -11.04
N ILE A 69 7.82 3.63 -11.36
CA ILE A 69 6.67 2.86 -10.86
C ILE A 69 6.67 1.41 -11.37
N ILE A 70 7.00 1.19 -12.64
CA ILE A 70 7.06 -0.15 -13.23
C ILE A 70 8.16 -0.99 -12.60
N ASP A 71 9.36 -0.43 -12.42
CA ASP A 71 10.48 -1.14 -11.82
C ASP A 71 10.27 -1.38 -10.32
N SER A 72 9.55 -0.46 -9.65
CA SER A 72 9.07 -0.64 -8.27
C SER A 72 8.14 -1.83 -8.13
N ILE A 73 7.16 -1.95 -9.04
CA ILE A 73 6.22 -3.08 -9.02
C ILE A 73 6.98 -4.39 -9.25
N LYS A 74 7.85 -4.47 -10.26
CA LYS A 74 8.63 -5.68 -10.56
C LYS A 74 9.47 -6.12 -9.36
N TYR A 75 10.21 -5.19 -8.76
CA TYR A 75 11.05 -5.47 -7.62
C TYR A 75 10.26 -5.92 -6.39
N ILE A 76 9.10 -5.30 -6.13
CA ILE A 76 8.20 -5.74 -5.05
C ILE A 76 7.71 -7.17 -5.29
N VAL A 77 7.34 -7.52 -6.52
CA VAL A 77 6.90 -8.87 -6.90
C VAL A 77 8.02 -9.90 -6.71
N ASP A 78 9.23 -9.59 -7.17
CA ASP A 78 10.40 -10.47 -7.01
C ASP A 78 10.74 -10.66 -5.52
N ALA A 79 10.77 -9.56 -4.76
CA ALA A 79 11.05 -9.55 -3.34
C ALA A 79 10.01 -10.31 -2.49
N ALA A 80 8.73 -10.21 -2.86
CA ALA A 80 7.64 -10.95 -2.20
C ALA A 80 7.72 -12.44 -2.53
N THR A 81 7.91 -12.78 -3.80
CA THR A 81 8.00 -14.16 -4.28
C THR A 81 9.21 -14.88 -3.67
N ALA A 82 10.36 -14.23 -3.61
CA ALA A 82 11.57 -14.77 -2.98
C ALA A 82 11.40 -15.06 -1.48
N ARG A 83 10.48 -14.36 -0.80
CA ARG A 83 10.11 -14.59 0.61
C ARG A 83 8.96 -15.60 0.78
N GLY A 84 8.45 -16.17 -0.31
CA GLY A 84 7.32 -17.09 -0.29
C GLY A 84 5.98 -16.43 0.05
N PHE A 85 5.86 -15.12 -0.21
CA PHE A 85 4.60 -14.40 -0.03
C PHE A 85 3.76 -14.45 -1.30
N GLU A 86 2.45 -14.42 -1.12
CA GLU A 86 1.46 -14.34 -2.20
C GLU A 86 0.73 -13.00 -2.14
N PHE A 87 0.19 -12.56 -3.29
CA PHE A 87 -0.65 -11.37 -3.37
C PHE A 87 -2.10 -11.76 -3.18
N GLY A 88 -2.78 -11.08 -2.27
CA GLY A 88 -4.17 -11.34 -1.90
C GLY A 88 -5.00 -10.07 -1.79
N GLU A 89 -6.26 -10.27 -1.40
CA GLU A 89 -7.17 -9.16 -1.18
C GLU A 89 -6.80 -8.42 0.12
N PRO A 90 -6.95 -7.08 0.20
CA PRO A 90 -6.54 -6.34 1.39
C PRO A 90 -7.19 -6.85 2.68
N GLU A 91 -8.40 -7.40 2.61
CA GLU A 91 -9.12 -7.96 3.74
C GLU A 91 -8.41 -9.13 4.41
N GLU A 92 -7.66 -9.94 3.67
CA GLU A 92 -6.88 -11.08 4.18
C GLU A 92 -5.67 -10.61 5.00
N CYS A 93 -5.19 -9.40 4.72
CA CYS A 93 -4.06 -8.75 5.37
C CYS A 93 -4.46 -7.89 6.58
N LEU A 94 -5.76 -7.62 6.79
CA LEU A 94 -6.28 -6.86 7.94
C LEU A 94 -6.42 -7.77 9.18
N LYS A 95 -5.29 -8.19 9.74
CA LYS A 95 -5.24 -8.91 11.04
C LYS A 95 -4.82 -7.97 12.17
#